data_AF-A0A0A9CIC8-F1
#
_entry.id   AF-A0A0A9CIC8-F1
#
_cell.length_a   1.000
_cell.length_b   1.000
_cell.length_c   1.000
_cell.angle_alpha   90.00
_cell.angle_beta   90.00
_cell.angle_gamma   90.00
#
_symmetry.space_group_name_H-M   'P 1'
#
loop_
_entity.id
_entity.type
_entity.pdbx_description
1 polymer ?
#
loop_
_entity_poly.entity_id
_entity_poly.type
_entity_poly.pdbx_seq_one_letter_code
_entity_poly.pdbx_strand_id
1 'polypeptide(L)'
;MATAGNRWGVVMSRNSGYSNQVVELDFLYPSEGIHRRWETGYRITSTAATNDQAAFILSMPKRKPMDETQETLRTSAFPSGHVKEKWAKNLYIASICFGRTVC
;
A
#
# COMPACT_ATOMS: atom_id res chain seq x y z
N MET A 1 -12.15 3.31 1.85
CA MET A 1 -11.93 4.66 1.30
C MET A 1 -13.25 5.34 1.05
N ALA A 2 -13.31 6.64 1.34
CA ALA A 2 -14.39 7.48 0.87
C ALA A 2 -13.93 8.12 -0.44
N THR A 3 -14.54 7.72 -1.57
CA THR A 3 -14.55 8.57 -2.76
C THR A 3 -15.84 9.40 -2.67
N ALA A 4 -15.73 10.71 -2.83
CA ALA A 4 -16.88 11.59 -3.00
C ALA A 4 -16.80 12.16 -4.42
N GLY A 5 -17.26 11.37 -5.39
CA GLY A 5 -17.10 11.67 -6.82
C GLY A 5 -15.63 11.70 -7.27
N ASN A 6 -15.28 12.63 -8.17
CA ASN A 6 -13.97 12.70 -8.84
C ASN A 6 -12.98 13.67 -8.14
N ARG A 7 -12.98 13.75 -6.81
CA ARG A 7 -12.09 14.66 -6.06
C ARG A 7 -11.19 13.90 -5.10
N TRP A 8 -9.95 14.37 -4.99
CA TRP A 8 -8.99 13.91 -3.99
C TRP A 8 -9.11 14.71 -2.71
N GLY A 9 -9.11 14.02 -1.57
CA GLY A 9 -8.87 14.61 -0.26
C GLY A 9 -7.54 14.11 0.28
N VAL A 10 -6.69 15.02 0.77
CA VAL A 10 -5.38 14.70 1.33
C VAL A 10 -5.26 15.31 2.72
N VAL A 11 -4.83 14.51 3.69
CA VAL A 11 -4.52 14.97 5.06
C VAL A 11 -3.03 14.81 5.29
N MET A 12 -2.38 15.89 5.72
CA MET A 12 -0.94 15.91 6.03
C MET A 12 -0.73 16.26 7.50
N SER A 13 0.29 15.66 8.12
CA SER A 13 0.63 15.90 9.53
C SER A 13 2.13 16.15 9.68
N ARG A 14 2.49 17.09 10.55
CA ARG A 14 3.89 17.39 10.90
C ARG A 14 4.55 16.23 11.67
N ASN A 15 3.77 15.38 12.33
CA ASN A 15 4.27 14.25 13.15
C ASN A 15 3.84 12.89 12.59
N SER A 16 3.98 12.69 11.28
CA SER A 16 3.61 11.43 10.60
C SER A 16 4.52 10.24 10.94
N GLY A 17 5.71 10.47 11.52
CA GLY A 17 6.68 9.42 11.81
C GLY A 17 7.55 9.01 10.61
N TYR A 18 7.40 9.65 9.46
CA TYR A 18 8.14 9.36 8.23
C TYR A 18 9.18 10.43 7.92
N SER A 19 10.35 10.03 7.40
CA SER A 19 11.38 10.97 6.91
C SER A 19 11.11 11.37 5.46
N ASN A 20 10.69 10.41 4.64
CA ASN A 20 10.42 10.59 3.22
C ASN A 20 9.14 9.85 2.86
N GLN A 21 8.41 10.40 1.89
CA GLN A 21 7.19 9.83 1.35
C GLN A 21 7.13 10.02 -0.16
N VAL A 22 6.64 9.01 -0.86
CA VAL A 22 6.35 9.04 -2.29
C VAL A 22 4.97 8.44 -2.54
N VAL A 23 4.31 8.88 -3.61
CA VAL A 23 3.03 8.33 -4.05
C VAL A 23 3.24 7.76 -5.44
N GLU A 24 2.98 6.48 -5.60
CA GLU A 24 2.92 5.80 -6.90
C GLU A 24 1.44 5.75 -7.31
N LEU A 25 1.06 6.58 -8.29
CA LEU A 25 -0.26 6.60 -8.91
C LEU A 25 -0.20 5.80 -10.20
N ASP A 26 -1.07 4.81 -10.36
CA ASP A 26 -1.08 4.01 -11.57
C ASP A 26 -2.51 3.52 -11.92
N PHE A 27 -2.78 3.43 -13.22
CA PHE A 27 -3.97 2.84 -13.81
C PHE A 27 -3.86 1.31 -13.86
N LEU A 28 -2.64 0.79 -13.84
CA LEU A 28 -2.29 -0.61 -13.68
C LEU A 28 -1.62 -0.79 -12.31
N TYR A 29 -1.52 -2.02 -11.80
CA TYR A 29 -0.86 -2.24 -10.51
C TYR A 29 0.67 -1.96 -10.63
N PRO A 30 1.25 -1.01 -9.86
CA PRO A 30 2.62 -0.52 -10.09
C PRO A 30 3.69 -1.43 -9.48
N SER A 31 3.76 -2.69 -9.92
CA SER A 31 4.71 -3.69 -9.38
C SER A 31 6.15 -3.21 -9.41
N GLU A 32 6.62 -2.69 -10.55
CA GLU A 32 8.02 -2.27 -10.73
C GLU A 32 8.38 -1.09 -9.82
N GLY A 33 7.49 -0.11 -9.72
CA GLY A 33 7.66 1.04 -8.83
C GLY A 33 7.78 0.60 -7.38
N ILE A 34 6.89 -0.29 -6.92
CA ILE A 34 6.90 -0.82 -5.55
C ILE A 34 8.22 -1.55 -5.25
N HIS A 35 8.65 -2.48 -6.13
CA HIS A 35 9.88 -3.26 -5.90
C HIS A 35 11.11 -2.35 -5.83
N ARG A 36 11.26 -1.42 -6.77
CA ARG A 36 12.37 -0.46 -6.77
C ARG A 36 12.40 0.39 -5.49
N ARG A 37 11.23 0.77 -4.98
CA ARG A 37 11.12 1.56 -3.75
C ARG A 37 11.45 0.74 -2.51
N TRP A 38 11.03 -0.53 -2.46
CA TRP A 38 11.41 -1.46 -1.39
C TRP A 38 12.93 -1.64 -1.28
N GLU A 39 13.64 -1.75 -2.41
CA GLU A 39 15.12 -1.83 -2.43
C GLU A 39 15.77 -0.57 -1.83
N THR A 40 15.12 0.58 -1.97
CA THR A 40 15.60 1.86 -1.40
C THR A 40 15.11 2.13 0.03
N GLY A 41 14.48 1.13 0.68
CA GLY A 41 14.07 1.21 2.09
C GLY A 41 12.70 1.86 2.34
N TYR A 42 11.93 2.13 1.29
CA TYR A 42 10.54 2.55 1.45
C TYR A 42 9.66 1.35 1.80
N ARG A 43 8.54 1.58 2.48
CA ARG A 43 7.50 0.57 2.74
C ARG A 43 6.13 1.15 2.40
N ILE A 44 5.21 0.32 1.91
CA ILE A 44 3.83 0.72 1.67
C ILE A 44 3.19 0.99 3.04
N THR A 45 2.73 2.22 3.25
CA THR A 45 2.11 2.64 4.52
C THR A 45 0.64 2.96 4.37
N SER A 46 0.18 3.23 3.15
CA SER A 46 -1.23 3.46 2.87
C SER A 46 -1.54 3.09 1.42
N THR A 47 -2.76 2.64 1.20
CA THR A 47 -3.25 2.28 -0.13
C THR A 47 -4.63 2.87 -0.34
N ALA A 48 -4.86 3.36 -1.55
CA ALA A 48 -6.14 3.82 -2.01
C ALA A 48 -6.37 3.34 -3.44
N ALA A 49 -7.62 3.10 -3.83
CA ALA A 49 -8.05 2.67 -5.13
C ALA A 49 -9.48 3.13 -5.38
N THR A 50 -9.76 3.49 -6.63
CA THR A 50 -11.09 3.68 -7.20
C THR A 50 -11.34 2.57 -8.23
N ASN A 51 -12.46 2.65 -8.94
CA ASN A 51 -12.71 1.75 -10.06
C ASN A 51 -11.78 1.99 -11.27
N ASP A 52 -10.99 3.06 -11.27
CA ASP A 52 -10.17 3.43 -12.43
C ASP A 52 -8.68 3.60 -12.09
N GLN A 53 -8.34 3.81 -10.81
CA GLN A 53 -6.99 4.18 -10.40
C GLN A 53 -6.63 3.54 -9.05
N ALA A 54 -5.33 3.32 -8.84
CA ALA A 54 -4.78 3.01 -7.52
C ALA A 54 -3.68 4.00 -7.15
N ALA A 55 -3.54 4.22 -5.84
CA ALA A 55 -2.56 5.08 -5.22
C ALA A 55 -1.90 4.31 -4.08
N PHE A 56 -0.59 4.11 -4.19
CA PHE A 56 0.23 3.50 -3.16
C PHE A 56 1.12 4.57 -2.55
N ILE A 57 0.96 4.80 -1.24
CA ILE A 57 1.85 5.70 -0.50
C ILE A 57 2.95 4.84 0.09
N LEU A 58 4.20 5.12 -0.30
CA LEU A 58 5.37 4.48 0.26
C LEU A 58 6.15 5.49 1.10
N SER A 59 6.54 5.07 2.30
CA SER A 59 7.21 5.92 3.28
C SER A 59 8.48 5.27 3.81
N MET A 60 9.47 6.09 4.15
CA MET A 60 10.60 5.67 4.98
C MET A 60 10.32 6.06 6.44
N PRO A 61 10.24 5.11 7.38
CA PRO A 61 10.03 5.43 8.79
C PRO A 61 11.28 6.07 9.39
N LYS A 62 11.10 7.07 10.27
CA LYS A 62 12.22 7.72 10.99
C LYS A 62 12.97 6.74 11.92
N ARG A 63 12.31 5.66 12.33
CA ARG A 63 12.88 4.55 13.12
C ARG A 63 12.71 3.27 12.33
N LYS A 64 13.81 2.59 12.01
CA LYS A 64 13.79 1.33 11.28
C LYS A 64 13.26 0.19 12.17
N PRO A 65 12.18 -0.51 11.81
CA PRO A 65 11.78 -1.76 12.46
C PRO A 65 12.86 -2.84 12.32
N MET A 66 12.91 -3.80 13.25
CA MET A 66 13.84 -4.94 13.17
C MET A 66 13.46 -5.98 12.11
N ASP A 67 12.15 -6.14 11.86
CA ASP A 67 11.61 -6.96 10.78
C ASP A 67 10.72 -6.08 9.92
N GLU A 68 11.07 -5.98 8.66
CA GLU A 68 10.39 -5.11 7.70
C GLU A 68 9.75 -5.90 6.55
N THR A 69 9.60 -7.21 6.71
CA THR A 69 9.03 -8.05 5.64
C THR A 69 7.63 -7.56 5.27
N GLN A 70 7.46 -7.13 4.02
CA GLN A 70 6.19 -6.71 3.47
C GLN A 70 5.97 -7.43 2.15
N GLU A 71 4.73 -7.86 1.93
CA GLU A 71 4.30 -8.49 0.70
C GLU A 71 3.01 -7.87 0.20
N THR A 72 2.76 -8.03 -1.09
CA THR A 72 1.55 -7.58 -1.76
C THR A 72 0.91 -8.74 -2.49
N LEU A 73 -0.42 -8.83 -2.44
CA LEU A 73 -1.19 -9.83 -3.18
C LEU A 73 -2.21 -9.13 -4.08
N ARG A 74 -2.28 -9.58 -5.34
CA ARG A 74 -3.26 -9.12 -6.32
C ARG A 74 -4.25 -10.25 -6.61
N THR A 75 -5.53 -9.99 -6.39
CA THR A 75 -6.62 -10.98 -6.53
C THR A 75 -7.92 -10.26 -6.88
N SER A 76 -8.84 -10.96 -7.55
CA SER A 76 -10.18 -10.45 -7.87
C SER A 76 -11.18 -10.65 -6.72
N ALA A 77 -11.02 -11.73 -5.95
CA ALA A 77 -11.83 -12.04 -4.78
C ALA A 77 -11.07 -11.76 -3.48
N PHE A 78 -11.81 -11.54 -2.39
CA PHE A 78 -11.19 -11.33 -1.08
C PHE A 78 -10.34 -12.55 -0.66
N PRO A 79 -9.04 -12.38 -0.36
CA PRO A 79 -8.10 -13.50 -0.21
C PRO A 79 -8.08 -14.08 1.21
N SER A 80 -9.22 -14.56 1.70
CA SER A 80 -9.35 -15.04 3.09
C SER A 80 -8.41 -16.22 3.43
N GLY A 81 -8.17 -17.12 2.47
CA GLY A 81 -7.22 -18.24 2.63
C GLY A 81 -5.79 -17.76 2.81
N HIS A 82 -5.31 -16.88 1.92
CA HIS A 82 -3.97 -16.30 2.00
C HIS A 82 -3.76 -15.51 3.29
N VAL A 83 -4.75 -14.72 3.70
CA VAL A 83 -4.69 -13.97 4.97
C VAL A 83 -4.49 -14.91 6.17
N LYS A 84 -5.25 -16.02 6.24
CA LYS A 84 -5.09 -17.01 7.30
C LYS A 84 -3.70 -17.66 7.30
N GLU A 85 -3.19 -18.00 6.11
CA GLU A 85 -1.84 -18.56 5.97
C GLU A 85 -0.76 -17.58 6.46
N LYS A 86 -0.91 -16.29 6.16
CA LYS A 86 0.06 -15.26 6.55
C LYS A 86 0.02 -14.93 8.03
N TRP A 87 -1.16 -14.95 8.65
CA TRP A 87 -1.27 -14.85 10.10
C TRP A 87 -0.52 -15.98 10.82
N ALA A 88 -0.53 -17.21 10.29
CA ALA A 88 0.24 -18.32 10.86
C ALA A 88 1.76 -18.13 10.76
N LYS A 89 2.22 -17.21 9.89
CA LYS A 89 3.63 -16.84 9.70
C LYS A 89 4.00 -15.50 10.38
N ASN A 90 3.18 -15.01 11.32
CA ASN A 90 3.33 -13.71 11.99
C ASN A 90 3.31 -12.49 11.04
N LEU A 91 2.68 -12.62 9.85
CA LEU A 91 2.46 -11.51 8.92
C LEU A 91 1.02 -11.03 9.05
N TYR A 92 0.83 -9.72 9.23
CA TYR A 92 -0.46 -9.09 9.45
C TYR A 92 -0.83 -8.12 8.33
N ILE A 93 -2.13 -7.81 8.21
CA ILE A 93 -2.63 -6.87 7.21
C ILE A 93 -2.19 -5.46 7.60
N ALA A 94 -1.31 -4.86 6.81
CA ALA A 94 -0.86 -3.48 6.99
C ALA A 94 -1.71 -2.46 6.22
N SER A 95 -2.22 -2.84 5.04
CA SER A 95 -3.08 -1.99 4.22
C SER A 95 -3.91 -2.85 3.25
N ILE A 96 -5.10 -2.38 2.90
CA ILE A 96 -5.97 -3.03 1.92
C ILE A 96 -6.75 -1.99 1.13
N CYS A 97 -6.83 -2.18 -0.19
CA CYS A 97 -7.70 -1.43 -1.07
C CYS A 97 -8.34 -2.40 -2.08
N PHE A 98 -9.58 -2.11 -2.48
CA PHE A 98 -10.28 -2.82 -3.53
C PHE A 98 -10.68 -1.81 -4.61
N GLY A 99 -10.41 -2.16 -5.86
CA GLY A 99 -10.62 -1.33 -7.03
C GLY A 99 -10.21 -2.11 -8.27
N ARG A 100 -10.29 -1.51 -9.46
CA ARG A 100 -9.90 -2.16 -10.71
C ARG A 100 -8.37 -2.15 -10.86
N THR A 101 -7.67 -2.81 -9.96
CA THR A 101 -6.24 -3.10 -10.11
C THR A 101 -5.99 -4.28 -11.06
N VAL A 102 -7.06 -4.87 -11.61
CA VAL A 102 -7.03 -5.97 -12.58
C VAL A 102 -8.21 -5.81 -13.55
N CYS A 103 -7.94 -5.80 -14.85
CA CYS A 103 -8.94 -6.13 -15.87
C CYS A 103 -9.01 -7.65 -16.03
#